data_AF-A0A7H4M6X3-F1
#
_entry.id   AF-A0A7H4M6X3-F1
#
_cell.length_a   1.000
_cell.length_b   1.000
_cell.length_c   1.000
_cell.angle_alpha   90.00
_cell.angle_beta   90.00
_cell.angle_gamma   90.00
#
_symmetry.space_group_name_H-M   'P 1'
#
loop_
_entity.id
_entity.type
_entity.pdbx_description
1 polymer ?
#
loop_
_entity_poly.entity_id
_entity_poly.type
_entity_poly.pdbx_seq_one_letter_code
_entity_poly.pdbx_strand_id
1 'polypeptide(L)'
;MTMDELLLQAVEQRLLRPLDVQFALMVAQEAHPAVKLTAAILSRDAGEGHVCLPISRLAEDELLSAKAAGLSEQILELTGAPDGWLPLLNDAEAVSGGERPTPMILCGERLYLNRMWRNELTVAPLVSMRPIKVLEVDEARLASTLDALFPPAEETDWQKSGGLRSP
;
A
#
# COMPACT_ATOMS: atom_id res chain seq x y z
N MET A 1 12.54 8.87 25.90
CA MET A 1 12.16 9.72 24.76
C MET A 1 10.70 9.48 24.43
N THR A 2 10.02 10.46 23.86
CA THR A 2 8.66 10.29 23.34
C THR A 2 8.70 9.75 21.91
N MET A 3 7.59 9.20 21.43
CA MET A 3 7.49 8.74 20.04
C MET A 3 7.72 9.89 19.04
N ASP A 4 7.29 11.10 19.39
CA ASP A 4 7.41 12.28 18.54
C ASP A 4 8.89 12.65 18.33
N GLU A 5 9.70 12.57 19.38
CA GLU A 5 11.16 12.77 19.31
C GLU A 5 11.85 11.73 18.43
N LEU A 6 11.45 10.45 18.54
CA LEU A 6 12.00 9.37 17.71
C LEU A 6 11.66 9.54 16.23
N LEU A 7 10.43 9.97 15.92
CA LEU A 7 10.02 10.27 14.54
C LEU A 7 10.80 11.46 13.96
N LEU A 8 11.08 12.48 14.75
CA LEU A 8 11.93 13.60 14.32
C LEU A 8 13.37 13.14 14.06
N GLN A 9 13.93 12.25 14.90
CA GLN A 9 15.24 11.65 14.62
C GLN A 9 15.24 10.78 13.35
N ALA A 10 14.16 10.05 13.07
CA ALA A 10 14.03 9.31 11.82
C ALA A 10 14.08 10.23 10.59
N VAL A 11 13.61 11.48 10.70
CA VAL A 11 13.75 12.50 9.64
C VAL A 11 15.19 12.93 9.47
N GLU A 12 15.92 13.15 10.57
CA GLU A 12 17.36 13.48 10.53
C GLU A 12 18.18 12.39 9.84
N GLN A 13 17.80 11.12 10.07
CA GLN A 13 18.40 9.95 9.42
C GLN A 13 17.87 9.70 7.98
N ARG A 14 16.98 10.56 7.46
CA ARG A 14 16.34 10.45 6.14
C ARG A 14 15.52 9.17 5.92
N LEU A 15 15.08 8.52 7.00
CA LEU A 15 14.19 7.37 6.96
C LEU A 15 12.73 7.78 6.75
N LEU A 16 12.37 9.01 7.15
CA LEU A 16 11.06 9.62 6.95
C LEU A 16 11.21 11.04 6.39
N ARG A 17 10.21 11.51 5.66
CA ARG A 17 10.13 12.93 5.28
C ARG A 17 9.43 13.72 6.40
N PRO A 18 9.67 15.04 6.50
CA PRO A 18 8.97 15.88 7.47
C PRO A 18 7.44 15.78 7.36
N LEU A 19 6.93 15.62 6.14
CA LEU A 19 5.50 15.46 5.88
C LEU A 19 4.92 14.20 6.55
N ASP A 20 5.67 13.09 6.53
CA ASP A 20 5.23 11.81 7.06
C ASP A 20 5.07 11.88 8.58
N VAL A 21 6.00 12.58 9.25
CA VAL A 21 5.93 12.83 10.69
C VAL A 21 4.78 13.77 11.04
N GLN A 22 4.60 14.88 10.31
CA GLN A 22 3.49 15.80 10.58
C GLN A 22 2.12 15.15 10.40
N PHE A 23 1.98 14.29 9.38
CA PHE A 23 0.78 13.49 9.20
C PHE A 23 0.50 12.60 10.42
N ALA A 24 1.51 11.85 10.87
CA ALA A 24 1.39 10.98 12.04
C ALA A 24 1.04 11.75 13.32
N LEU A 25 1.68 12.90 13.57
CA LEU A 25 1.40 13.74 14.73
C LEU A 25 -0.02 14.31 14.72
N MET A 26 -0.54 14.68 13.55
CA MET A 26 -1.88 15.24 13.41
C MET A 26 -2.97 14.16 13.55
N VAL A 27 -2.74 12.98 12.97
CA VAL A 27 -3.76 11.92 12.89
C VAL A 27 -3.78 11.03 14.13
N ALA A 28 -2.64 10.84 14.78
CA ALA A 28 -2.47 9.90 15.88
C ALA A 28 -1.97 10.59 17.16
N GLN A 29 -2.42 11.83 17.41
CA GLN A 29 -1.91 12.69 18.50
C GLN A 29 -1.97 12.01 19.86
N GLU A 30 -3.16 11.53 20.24
CA GLU A 30 -3.47 10.85 21.51
C GLU A 30 -3.47 9.32 21.40
N ALA A 31 -3.08 8.78 20.23
CA ALA A 31 -3.10 7.35 19.99
C ALA A 31 -1.85 6.66 20.53
N HIS A 32 -1.93 5.33 20.63
CA HIS A 32 -0.79 4.51 21.02
C HIS A 32 0.43 4.77 20.11
N PRO A 33 1.68 4.78 20.63
CA PRO A 33 2.90 5.00 19.84
C PRO A 33 2.99 4.13 18.58
N ALA A 34 2.53 2.88 18.65
CA ALA A 34 2.47 1.96 17.51
C ALA A 34 1.59 2.48 16.36
N VAL A 35 0.44 3.09 16.67
CA VAL A 35 -0.47 3.69 15.69
C VAL A 35 0.19 4.90 15.04
N LYS A 36 0.87 5.73 15.84
CA LYS A 36 1.58 6.92 15.36
C LYS A 36 2.73 6.54 14.41
N LEU A 37 3.53 5.55 14.78
CA LEU A 37 4.58 5.02 13.90
C LEU A 37 3.99 4.45 12.61
N THR A 38 2.93 3.65 12.72
CA THR A 38 2.25 3.06 11.55
C THR A 38 1.74 4.14 10.60
N ALA A 39 1.18 5.23 11.12
CA ALA A 39 0.74 6.36 10.31
C ALA A 39 1.90 7.03 9.55
N ALA A 40 3.07 7.15 10.19
CA ALA A 40 4.27 7.70 9.55
C ALA A 40 4.77 6.78 8.42
N ILE A 41 4.86 5.48 8.66
CA ILE A 41 5.25 4.46 7.66
C ILE A 41 4.26 4.47 6.49
N LEU A 42 2.96 4.49 6.77
CA LEU A 42 1.92 4.54 5.74
C LEU A 42 2.05 5.80 4.86
N SER A 43 2.33 6.97 5.45
CA SER A 43 2.56 8.20 4.69
C SER A 43 3.82 8.12 3.83
N ARG A 44 4.91 7.55 4.37
CA ARG A 44 6.16 7.32 3.64
C ARG A 44 5.88 6.51 2.38
N ASP A 45 5.36 5.30 2.56
CA ASP A 45 5.03 4.34 1.50
C ASP A 45 4.06 4.94 0.47
N ALA A 46 3.04 5.68 0.93
CA ALA A 46 2.11 6.35 0.02
C ALA A 46 2.80 7.39 -0.87
N GLY A 47 3.75 8.14 -0.32
CA GLY A 47 4.53 9.09 -1.13
C GLY A 47 5.64 8.43 -1.96
N GLU A 48 5.88 7.13 -1.81
CA GLU A 48 6.71 6.30 -2.73
C GLU A 48 5.86 5.64 -3.82
N GLY A 49 4.53 5.82 -3.78
CA GLY A 49 3.59 5.31 -4.77
C GLY A 49 2.92 3.99 -4.37
N HIS A 50 3.15 3.47 -3.16
CA HIS A 50 2.41 2.33 -2.65
C HIS A 50 0.96 2.72 -2.31
N VAL A 51 0.00 1.94 -2.79
CA VAL A 51 -1.43 2.24 -2.57
C VAL A 51 -1.87 1.84 -1.16
N CYS A 52 -1.29 0.77 -0.61
CA CYS A 52 -1.59 0.22 0.70
C CYS A 52 -0.32 -0.30 1.38
N LEU A 53 -0.36 -0.31 2.71
CA LEU A 53 0.64 -0.93 3.57
C LEU A 53 0.10 -2.25 4.13
N PRO A 54 0.62 -3.41 3.71
CA PRO A 54 0.30 -4.69 4.34
C PRO A 54 0.81 -4.74 5.78
N ILE A 55 -0.01 -5.21 6.71
CA ILE A 55 0.37 -5.29 8.14
C ILE A 55 1.58 -6.21 8.34
N SER A 56 1.72 -7.27 7.55
CA SER A 56 2.89 -8.15 7.57
C SER A 56 4.22 -7.43 7.29
N ARG A 57 4.20 -6.35 6.49
CA ARG A 57 5.41 -5.57 6.17
C ARG A 57 5.86 -4.69 7.33
N LEU A 58 4.96 -4.34 8.26
CA LEU A 58 5.32 -3.46 9.39
C LEU A 58 6.44 -4.05 10.23
N ALA A 59 6.44 -5.37 10.46
CA ALA A 59 7.48 -6.06 11.23
C ALA A 59 8.86 -6.05 10.53
N GLU A 60 8.87 -5.92 9.21
CA GLU A 60 10.08 -5.94 8.37
C GLU A 60 10.56 -4.52 8.01
N ASP A 61 9.91 -3.48 8.53
CA ASP A 61 10.20 -2.09 8.17
C ASP A 61 11.62 -1.69 8.55
N GLU A 62 12.24 -0.84 7.73
CA GLU A 62 13.60 -0.36 7.98
C GLU A 62 13.73 0.38 9.32
N LEU A 63 12.66 1.06 9.78
CA LEU A 63 12.60 1.74 11.08
C LEU A 63 12.64 0.78 12.28
N LEU A 64 12.20 -0.47 12.09
CA LEU A 64 12.26 -1.53 13.10
C LEU A 64 13.48 -2.45 12.89
N SER A 65 14.15 -2.33 11.75
CA SER A 65 15.29 -3.16 11.40
C SER A 65 16.58 -2.71 12.09
N ALA A 66 17.58 -3.60 12.10
CA ALA A 66 18.92 -3.31 12.59
C ALA A 66 19.65 -2.20 11.81
N LYS A 67 19.15 -1.79 10.64
CA LYS A 67 19.72 -0.68 9.87
C LYS A 67 19.54 0.67 10.57
N ALA A 68 18.47 0.82 11.37
CA ALA A 68 18.22 1.99 12.22
C ALA A 68 18.84 1.79 13.62
N ALA A 69 20.13 1.41 13.67
CA ALA A 69 20.81 1.01 14.89
C ALA A 69 20.68 2.08 16.00
N GLY A 70 20.09 1.70 17.13
CA GLY A 70 19.83 2.56 18.28
C GLY A 70 18.45 3.23 18.30
N LEU A 71 17.81 3.44 17.15
CA LEU A 71 16.45 3.98 17.07
C LEU A 71 15.39 2.87 17.20
N SER A 72 15.63 1.73 16.54
CA SER A 72 14.69 0.60 16.51
C SER A 72 14.38 0.03 17.91
N GLU A 73 15.39 -0.09 18.78
CA GLU A 73 15.20 -0.55 20.17
C GLU A 73 14.30 0.39 20.97
N GLN A 74 14.52 1.70 20.86
CA GLN A 74 13.71 2.71 21.54
C GLN A 74 12.28 2.78 20.99
N ILE A 75 12.13 2.60 19.67
CA ILE A 75 10.82 2.49 19.04
C ILE A 75 10.09 1.26 19.61
N LEU A 76 10.71 0.08 19.57
CA LEU A 76 10.11 -1.16 20.06
C LEU A 76 9.78 -1.13 21.56
N GLU A 77 10.58 -0.43 22.36
CA GLU A 77 10.29 -0.21 23.78
C GLU A 77 8.98 0.57 23.98
N LEU A 78 8.69 1.56 23.13
CA LEU A 78 7.46 2.36 23.19
C LEU A 78 6.26 1.73 22.48
N THR A 79 6.49 1.02 21.37
CA THR A 79 5.41 0.45 20.56
C THR A 79 5.04 -0.97 20.97
N GLY A 80 5.94 -1.67 21.67
CA GLY A 80 5.88 -3.13 21.82
C GLY A 80 6.15 -3.86 20.50
N ALA A 81 6.03 -5.18 20.55
CA ALA A 81 6.25 -6.06 19.39
C ALA A 81 5.18 -5.86 18.30
N PRO A 82 5.56 -5.90 17.00
CA PRO A 82 4.63 -5.71 15.87
C PRO A 82 3.43 -6.65 15.84
N ASP A 83 3.57 -7.87 16.37
CA ASP A 83 2.49 -8.87 16.44
C ASP A 83 1.25 -8.35 17.21
N GLY A 84 1.45 -7.43 18.14
CA GLY A 84 0.40 -6.82 18.94
C GLY A 84 -0.23 -5.56 18.33
N TRP A 85 0.21 -5.10 17.17
CA TRP A 85 -0.22 -3.80 16.63
C TRP A 85 -1.59 -3.84 15.98
N LEU A 86 -1.99 -4.97 15.40
CA LEU A 86 -3.28 -5.06 14.70
C LEU A 86 -4.48 -4.75 15.61
N PRO A 87 -4.56 -5.27 16.86
CA PRO A 87 -5.60 -4.85 17.81
C PRO A 87 -5.54 -3.35 18.14
N LEU A 88 -4.34 -2.79 18.34
CA LEU A 88 -4.15 -1.37 18.66
C LEU A 88 -4.60 -0.45 17.51
N LEU A 89 -4.35 -0.87 16.27
CA LEU A 89 -4.80 -0.17 15.08
C LEU A 89 -6.32 -0.22 14.94
N ASN A 90 -6.96 -1.35 15.25
CA ASN A 90 -8.42 -1.46 15.21
C ASN A 90 -9.13 -0.62 16.28
N ASP A 91 -8.51 -0.46 17.44
CA ASP A 91 -9.07 0.34 18.54
C ASP A 91 -8.86 1.85 18.36
N ALA A 92 -7.91 2.24 17.50
CA ALA A 92 -7.57 3.64 17.26
C ALA A 92 -8.70 4.40 16.53
N GLU A 93 -9.09 5.56 17.06
CA GLU A 93 -10.13 6.42 16.44
C GLU A 93 -9.74 6.92 15.04
N ALA A 94 -8.44 7.03 14.78
CA ALA A 94 -7.87 7.39 13.48
C ALA A 94 -8.05 6.32 12.39
N VAL A 95 -8.48 5.11 12.75
CA VAL A 95 -8.61 3.95 11.86
C VAL A 95 -10.07 3.48 11.84
N SER A 96 -10.56 3.07 10.68
CA SER A 96 -11.84 2.36 10.54
C SER A 96 -11.80 1.37 9.38
N GLY A 97 -12.84 0.54 9.24
CA GLY A 97 -13.02 -0.35 8.10
C GLY A 97 -13.54 0.35 6.83
N GLY A 98 -13.73 1.67 6.86
CA GLY A 98 -14.36 2.43 5.77
C GLY A 98 -15.79 2.87 6.04
N GLU A 99 -16.36 2.47 7.18
CA GLU A 99 -17.72 2.87 7.59
C GLU A 99 -17.78 4.32 8.09
N ARG A 100 -16.63 4.83 8.56
CA ARG A 100 -16.50 6.19 9.11
C ARG A 100 -15.46 6.99 8.31
N PRO A 101 -15.59 8.33 8.24
CA PRO A 101 -14.58 9.17 7.59
C PRO A 101 -13.33 9.30 8.47
N THR A 102 -12.49 8.27 8.51
CA THR A 102 -11.22 8.26 9.25
C THR A 102 -10.03 8.46 8.32
N PRO A 103 -8.92 9.07 8.76
CA PRO A 103 -7.76 9.32 7.91
C PRO A 103 -7.07 8.04 7.41
N MET A 104 -7.10 6.97 8.20
CA MET A 104 -6.60 5.66 7.83
C MET A 104 -7.75 4.65 7.75
N ILE A 105 -7.66 3.74 6.77
CA ILE A 105 -8.65 2.69 6.53
C ILE A 105 -7.95 1.34 6.60
N LEU A 106 -8.43 0.45 7.48
CA LEU A 106 -7.93 -0.91 7.61
C LEU A 106 -8.95 -1.86 6.97
N CYS A 107 -8.58 -2.46 5.84
CA CYS A 107 -9.41 -3.41 5.12
C CYS A 107 -8.69 -4.77 5.06
N GLY A 108 -9.19 -5.75 5.82
CA GLY A 108 -8.49 -7.02 6.02
C GLY A 108 -7.14 -6.78 6.74
N GLU A 109 -6.05 -7.19 6.09
CA GLU A 109 -4.67 -7.01 6.60
C GLU A 109 -3.90 -5.90 5.87
N ARG A 110 -4.62 -4.94 5.28
CA ARG A 110 -4.03 -3.84 4.52
C ARG A 110 -4.53 -2.50 5.04
N LEU A 111 -3.58 -1.62 5.34
CA LEU A 111 -3.83 -0.26 5.77
C LEU A 111 -3.70 0.71 4.60
N TYR A 112 -4.63 1.65 4.50
CA TYR A 112 -4.72 2.61 3.42
C TYR A 112 -4.85 4.02 3.97
N LEU A 113 -4.34 5.00 3.23
CA LEU A 113 -4.81 6.38 3.40
C LEU A 113 -6.22 6.49 2.81
N ASN A 114 -7.12 7.19 3.50
CA ASN A 114 -8.52 7.35 3.06
C ASN A 114 -8.62 7.84 1.62
N ARG A 115 -7.80 8.82 1.22
CA ARG A 115 -7.77 9.32 -0.16
C ARG A 115 -7.45 8.21 -1.18
N MET A 116 -6.50 7.33 -0.87
CA MET A 116 -6.11 6.23 -1.76
C MET A 116 -7.18 5.14 -1.80
N TRP A 117 -7.75 4.79 -0.65
CA TRP A 117 -8.87 3.86 -0.55
C TRP A 117 -10.09 4.33 -1.35
N ARG A 118 -10.45 5.63 -1.28
CA ARG A 118 -11.54 6.20 -2.10
C ARG A 118 -11.24 6.16 -3.59
N ASN A 119 -9.98 6.35 -3.99
CA ASN A 119 -9.58 6.20 -5.39
C ASN A 119 -9.74 4.74 -5.86
N GLU A 120 -9.29 3.77 -5.06
CA GLU A 120 -9.50 2.34 -5.37
C GLU A 120 -10.98 1.99 -5.50
N LEU A 121 -11.83 2.45 -4.58
CA LEU A 121 -13.28 2.24 -4.65
C LEU A 121 -13.95 2.94 -5.83
N THR A 122 -13.31 3.93 -6.44
CA THR A 122 -13.82 4.57 -7.66
C THR A 122 -13.42 3.76 -8.89
N VAL A 123 -12.23 3.15 -8.90
CA VAL A 123 -11.71 2.34 -10.01
C VAL A 123 -12.25 0.91 -10.00
N ALA A 124 -12.41 0.30 -8.83
CA ALA A 124 -12.82 -1.10 -8.69
C ALA A 124 -14.21 -1.41 -9.29
N PRO A 125 -15.23 -0.54 -9.12
CA PRO A 125 -16.50 -0.69 -9.84
C PRO A 125 -16.32 -0.49 -11.33
N LEU A 126 -15.48 0.44 -11.78
CA LEU A 126 -15.24 0.72 -13.20
C LEU A 126 -14.60 -0.46 -13.95
N VAL A 127 -13.74 -1.24 -13.27
CA VAL A 127 -13.16 -2.48 -13.81
C VAL A 127 -14.17 -3.62 -13.75
N SER A 128 -14.87 -3.77 -12.63
CA SER A 128 -15.87 -4.84 -12.42
C SER A 128 -17.15 -4.65 -13.24
N MET A 129 -17.52 -3.41 -13.58
CA MET A 129 -18.69 -3.06 -14.38
C MET A 129 -18.42 -3.00 -15.88
N ARG A 130 -17.19 -3.24 -16.33
CA ARG A 130 -16.95 -3.58 -17.73
C ARG A 130 -17.15 -5.09 -17.85
N PRO A 131 -18.32 -5.59 -18.31
CA PRO A 131 -18.32 -6.92 -18.87
C PRO A 131 -17.24 -6.89 -19.96
N ILE A 132 -16.24 -7.77 -19.84
CA ILE A 132 -15.40 -8.12 -20.97
C ILE A 132 -16.40 -8.60 -22.00
N LYS A 133 -16.69 -7.73 -22.97
CA LYS A 133 -17.61 -8.05 -24.05
C LYS A 133 -16.83 -9.10 -24.83
N VAL A 134 -17.14 -10.38 -24.58
CA VAL A 134 -16.70 -11.47 -25.43
C VAL A 134 -17.41 -11.20 -26.76
N LEU A 135 -16.72 -10.48 -27.64
CA LEU A 135 -17.14 -10.37 -29.01
C LEU A 135 -17.01 -11.78 -29.56
N GLU A 136 -18.10 -12.35 -30.08
CA GLU A 136 -17.99 -13.53 -30.94
C GLU A 136 -17.22 -13.10 -32.17
N VAL A 137 -15.92 -13.38 -32.18
CA VAL A 137 -15.04 -13.09 -33.29
C VAL A 137 -14.83 -14.39 -34.03
N ASP A 138 -15.07 -14.37 -35.34
CA ASP A 138 -14.64 -15.43 -36.25
C ASP A 138 -13.12 -15.52 -36.20
N GLU A 139 -12.60 -16.53 -35.49
CA GLU A 139 -11.17 -16.74 -35.26
C GLU A 139 -10.39 -16.82 -36.58
N ALA A 140 -10.99 -17.36 -37.66
CA ALA A 140 -10.33 -17.46 -38.96
C ALA A 140 -10.19 -16.09 -39.63
N ARG A 141 -11.20 -15.21 -39.46
CA ARG A 141 -11.12 -13.84 -39.97
C ARG A 141 -10.18 -12.98 -39.13
N LEU A 142 -10.10 -13.21 -37.83
CA LEU A 142 -9.17 -12.51 -36.94
C LEU A 142 -7.72 -12.91 -37.23
N ALA A 143 -7.43 -14.21 -37.37
CA ALA A 143 -6.10 -14.72 -37.69
C ALA A 143 -5.60 -14.19 -39.04
N SER A 144 -6.45 -14.23 -40.08
CA SER A 144 -6.07 -13.68 -41.40
C SER A 144 -5.86 -12.16 -41.39
N THR A 145 -6.63 -11.41 -40.59
CA THR A 145 -6.41 -9.96 -40.43
C THR A 145 -5.14 -9.67 -39.63
N LEU A 146 -4.85 -10.45 -38.58
CA LEU A 146 -3.63 -10.31 -37.79
C LEU A 146 -2.39 -10.68 -38.62
N ASP A 147 -2.42 -11.75 -39.40
CA ASP A 147 -1.29 -12.14 -40.25
C ASP A 147 -1.04 -11.14 -41.40
N ALA A 148 -2.08 -10.43 -41.85
CA ALA A 148 -1.94 -9.34 -42.83
C ALA A 148 -1.37 -8.04 -42.21
N LEU A 149 -1.65 -7.78 -40.92
CA LEU A 149 -1.19 -6.60 -40.20
C LEU A 149 0.18 -6.79 -39.54
N PHE A 150 0.53 -8.04 -39.20
CA PHE A 150 1.78 -8.44 -38.58
C PHE A 150 2.48 -9.49 -39.45
N PRO A 151 3.10 -9.09 -40.58
CA PRO A 151 3.90 -10.00 -41.37
C PRO A 151 5.04 -10.56 -40.49
N PRO A 152 5.41 -11.84 -40.65
CA PRO A 152 6.42 -12.47 -39.81
C PRO A 152 7.77 -11.79 -40.00
N ALA A 153 8.21 -11.03 -39.00
CA ALA A 153 9.60 -10.66 -38.82
C ALA A 153 10.30 -11.83 -38.10
N GLU A 154 11.47 -12.22 -38.59
CA GLU A 154 12.29 -13.36 -38.09
C GLU A 154 12.88 -13.18 -36.69
N GLU A 155 12.36 -12.26 -35.87
CA GLU A 155 12.75 -12.09 -34.47
C GLU A 155 11.51 -12.13 -33.58
N THR A 156 11.53 -13.01 -32.58
CA THR A 156 10.46 -13.30 -31.64
C THR A 156 9.83 -12.04 -31.06
N ASP A 157 8.67 -11.67 -31.61
CA ASP A 157 7.85 -10.57 -31.14
C ASP A 157 6.92 -11.06 -30.02
N TRP A 158 7.19 -10.64 -28.79
CA TRP A 158 6.46 -10.99 -27.57
C TRP A 158 5.00 -10.49 -27.56
N GLN A 159 4.54 -9.84 -28.63
CA GLN A 159 3.15 -9.41 -28.77
C GLN A 159 2.14 -10.55 -29.04
N LYS A 160 2.55 -11.80 -29.28
CA LYS A 160 1.62 -12.93 -29.54
C LYS A 160 1.21 -13.77 -28.31
N SER A 161 1.78 -13.59 -27.12
CA SER A 161 1.56 -14.52 -25.98
C SER A 161 0.50 -14.11 -24.95
N GLY A 162 -0.42 -13.22 -25.28
CA GLY A 162 -1.47 -12.73 -24.37
C GLY A 162 -2.78 -13.51 -24.34
N GLY A 163 -2.83 -14.74 -24.85
CA GLY A 163 -4.05 -15.57 -24.82
C GLY A 163 -3.70 -17.05 -24.78
N LEU A 164 -4.44 -17.79 -23.95
CA LEU A 164 -4.34 -19.23 -23.64
C LEU A 164 -3.35 -19.60 -22.53
N ARG A 165 -3.85 -19.63 -21.29
CA ARG A 165 -3.87 -20.86 -20.49
C ARG A 165 -4.66 -20.69 -19.18
N SER A 166 -5.85 -21.26 -19.16
CA SER A 166 -6.38 -22.00 -18.01
C SER A 166 -6.34 -23.49 -18.38
N PRO A 167 -5.99 -24.40 -17.46
CA PRO A 167 -6.68 -25.67 -17.35
C PRO A 167 -8.02 -25.51 -16.62
#